data_AF-A0A6N7ZPQ5-F1
#
_entry.id   AF-A0A6N7ZPQ5-F1
#
_cell.length_a   1.000
_cell.length_b   1.000
_cell.length_c   1.000
_cell.angle_alpha   90.00
_cell.angle_beta   90.00
_cell.angle_gamma   90.00
#
_symmetry.space_group_name_H-M   'P 1'
#
loop_
_entity.id
_entity.type
_entity.pdbx_description
1 polymer ?
#
loop_
_entity_poly.entity_id
_entity_poly.type
_entity_poly.pdbx_seq_one_letter_code
_entity_poly.pdbx_strand_id
1 'polypeptide(L)'
;MINTIITILLIIITTSGLFFIYLKLKPLHAMIALILAPSLSLPFWIISAQAPWFSWAKVYSVVFAAVIVCLLKFSSERYHPLLRVLCVAVLALNIFEALAYEITETYGWINPLAGLLLLLAIPGSRAISFGPGNKFVKYKMPWSLIVGYSIWDMTYIYTVTQGDSAIFGAIHLGLALLFTWRYKDIYFEVRVFTLSVIMILRMYSDNLSFYELAKIPYNENISFGMALISLGFGIYAIFDRSLSLRRYWISSRRREDRCIGAAKLPAQGE
;
A
#
# COMPACT_ATOMS: atom_id res chain seq x y z
N MET A 1 19.36 12.87 20.41
CA MET A 1 19.38 11.40 20.16
C MET A 1 18.37 10.63 21.02
N ILE A 2 18.40 10.74 22.36
CA ILE A 2 17.44 10.00 23.24
C ILE A 2 15.98 10.34 22.92
N ASN A 3 15.63 11.62 22.79
CA ASN A 3 14.26 12.05 22.47
C ASN A 3 13.77 11.50 21.11
N THR A 4 14.63 11.48 20.08
CA THR A 4 14.32 10.89 18.77
C THR A 4 13.99 9.40 18.89
N ILE A 5 14.81 8.63 19.63
CA ILE A 5 14.60 7.20 19.81
C ILE A 5 13.27 6.94 20.55
N ILE A 6 13.00 7.66 21.63
CA ILE A 6 11.76 7.56 22.39
C ILE A 6 10.56 7.85 21.47
N THR A 7 10.63 8.93 20.69
CA THR A 7 9.63 9.30 19.72
C THR A 7 9.34 8.19 18.71
N ILE A 8 10.39 7.64 18.08
CA ILE A 8 10.24 6.55 17.11
C ILE A 8 9.56 5.34 17.75
N LEU A 9 9.98 4.98 18.96
CA LEU A 9 9.39 3.88 19.71
C LEU A 9 7.90 4.14 20.01
N LEU A 10 7.55 5.37 20.40
CA LEU A 10 6.15 5.74 20.64
C LEU A 10 5.29 5.63 19.37
N ILE A 11 5.77 6.08 18.21
CA ILE A 11 5.04 5.92 16.94
C ILE A 11 4.86 4.45 16.61
N ILE A 12 5.92 3.64 16.76
CA ILE A 12 5.88 2.19 16.50
C ILE A 12 4.87 1.51 17.43
N ILE A 13 4.94 1.78 18.73
CA ILE A 13 4.04 1.21 19.73
C ILE A 13 2.60 1.62 19.48
N THR A 14 2.35 2.92 19.26
CA THR A 14 1.01 3.44 18.99
C THR A 14 0.43 2.85 17.71
N THR A 15 1.19 2.85 16.61
CA THR A 15 0.72 2.31 15.31
C THR A 15 0.44 0.81 15.41
N SER A 16 1.32 0.06 16.09
CA SER A 16 1.14 -1.37 16.34
C SER A 16 -0.07 -1.64 17.22
N GLY A 17 -0.24 -0.89 18.31
CA GLY A 17 -1.37 -0.99 19.23
C GLY A 17 -2.69 -0.71 18.53
N LEU A 18 -2.76 0.37 17.75
CA LEU A 18 -3.93 0.71 16.93
C LEU A 18 -4.23 -0.38 15.90
N PHE A 19 -3.21 -0.99 15.29
CA PHE A 19 -3.41 -2.11 14.38
C PHE A 19 -4.03 -3.33 15.08
N PHE A 20 -3.53 -3.71 16.25
CA PHE A 20 -4.12 -4.81 17.02
C PHE A 20 -5.56 -4.51 17.46
N ILE A 21 -5.87 -3.26 17.83
CA ILE A 21 -7.24 -2.83 18.12
C ILE A 21 -8.09 -2.96 16.85
N TYR A 22 -7.63 -2.45 15.71
CA TYR A 22 -8.29 -2.55 14.41
C TYR A 22 -8.64 -4.01 14.05
N LEU A 23 -7.73 -4.96 14.30
CA LEU A 23 -7.98 -6.39 14.05
C LEU A 23 -9.07 -6.99 14.96
N LYS A 24 -9.27 -6.44 16.16
CA LYS A 24 -10.28 -6.90 17.13
C LYS A 24 -11.63 -6.21 16.94
N LEU A 25 -11.66 -5.02 16.36
CA LEU A 25 -12.90 -4.28 16.12
C LEU A 25 -13.75 -4.97 15.05
N LYS A 26 -15.08 -4.86 15.21
CA LYS A 26 -16.00 -5.19 14.11
C LYS A 26 -15.71 -4.22 12.94
N PRO A 27 -15.74 -4.66 11.68
CA PRO A 27 -15.39 -3.82 10.52
C PRO A 27 -16.10 -2.47 10.48
N LEU A 28 -17.38 -2.43 10.90
CA LEU A 28 -18.16 -1.19 11.01
C LEU A 28 -17.52 -0.17 11.97
N HIS A 29 -17.08 -0.61 13.15
CA HIS A 29 -16.47 0.29 14.14
C HIS A 29 -15.10 0.77 13.69
N ALA A 30 -14.32 -0.10 13.05
CA ALA A 30 -13.04 0.27 12.44
C ALA A 30 -13.23 1.34 11.36
N MET A 31 -14.23 1.15 10.48
CA MET A 31 -14.59 2.12 9.44
C MET A 31 -15.02 3.47 10.03
N ILE A 32 -15.90 3.46 11.04
CA ILE A 32 -16.34 4.68 11.73
C ILE A 32 -15.14 5.40 12.35
N ALA A 33 -14.25 4.68 13.05
CA ALA A 33 -13.06 5.27 13.64
C ALA A 33 -12.13 5.91 12.58
N LEU A 34 -11.93 5.24 11.43
CA LEU A 34 -11.12 5.75 10.32
C LEU A 34 -11.70 7.00 9.66
N ILE A 35 -13.02 7.15 9.65
CA ILE A 35 -13.70 8.35 9.11
C ILE A 35 -13.72 9.47 10.15
N LEU A 36 -14.07 9.15 11.40
CA LEU A 36 -14.20 10.14 12.46
C LEU A 36 -12.86 10.74 12.86
N ALA A 37 -11.78 9.94 12.91
CA ALA A 37 -10.46 10.45 13.29
C ALA A 37 -10.05 11.68 12.46
N PRO A 38 -9.89 11.63 11.12
CA PRO A 38 -9.53 12.82 10.34
C PRO A 38 -10.63 13.89 10.31
N SER A 39 -11.91 13.51 10.40
CA SER A 39 -13.02 14.47 10.37
C SER A 39 -13.08 15.34 11.63
N LEU A 40 -12.85 14.74 12.80
CA LEU A 40 -12.79 15.45 14.08
C LEU A 40 -11.48 16.25 14.23
N SER A 41 -10.41 15.82 13.56
CA SER A 41 -9.15 16.56 13.48
C SER A 41 -9.20 17.76 12.54
N LEU A 42 -10.15 17.79 11.61
CA LEU A 42 -10.24 18.80 10.56
C LEU A 42 -10.23 20.24 11.08
N PRO A 43 -11.01 20.63 12.12
CA PRO A 43 -10.95 21.99 12.66
C PRO A 43 -9.56 22.36 13.18
N PHE A 44 -8.92 21.43 13.89
CA PHE A 44 -7.57 21.64 14.40
C PHE A 44 -6.57 21.84 13.26
N TRP A 45 -6.61 21.01 12.21
CA TRP A 45 -5.71 21.13 11.05
C TRP A 45 -5.94 22.40 10.22
N ILE A 46 -7.18 22.88 10.11
CA ILE A 46 -7.49 24.15 9.44
C ILE A 46 -6.95 25.34 10.25
N ILE A 47 -7.14 25.34 11.58
CA ILE A 47 -6.69 26.43 12.45
C ILE A 47 -5.16 26.47 12.53
N SER A 48 -4.51 25.31 12.55
CA SER A 48 -3.06 25.18 12.63
C SER A 48 -2.36 25.26 11.27
N ALA A 49 -3.10 25.45 10.17
CA ALA A 49 -2.69 25.17 8.80
C ALA A 49 -1.28 25.66 8.42
N GLN A 50 -0.31 24.74 8.57
CA GLN A 50 0.99 24.76 7.88
C GLN A 50 1.12 23.58 6.90
N ALA A 51 0.13 22.68 6.84
CA ALA A 51 0.18 21.50 5.99
C ALA A 51 -0.17 21.84 4.52
N PRO A 52 0.70 21.49 3.54
CA PRO A 52 0.45 21.73 2.13
C PRO A 52 -0.74 20.91 1.62
N TRP A 53 -1.44 21.40 0.59
CA TRP A 53 -2.65 20.76 0.03
C TRP A 53 -2.43 19.27 -0.30
N PHE A 54 -1.22 18.88 -0.73
CA PHE A 54 -0.89 17.51 -1.06
C PHE A 54 -0.96 16.57 0.16
N SER A 55 -0.57 17.04 1.36
CA SER A 55 -0.73 16.28 2.60
C SER A 55 -2.20 15.96 2.87
N TRP A 56 -3.09 16.93 2.65
CA TRP A 56 -4.54 16.75 2.80
C TRP A 56 -5.08 15.71 1.82
N ALA A 57 -4.77 15.86 0.53
CA ALA A 57 -5.18 14.91 -0.50
C ALA A 57 -4.69 13.49 -0.19
N LYS A 58 -3.46 13.35 0.33
CA LYS A 58 -2.88 12.05 0.68
C LYS A 58 -3.56 11.40 1.88
N VAL A 59 -3.89 12.16 2.93
CA VAL A 59 -4.61 11.61 4.10
C VAL A 59 -5.96 11.07 3.68
N TYR A 60 -6.75 11.85 2.95
CA TYR A 60 -8.10 11.44 2.56
C TYR A 60 -8.11 10.31 1.53
N SER A 61 -7.19 10.28 0.56
CA SER A 61 -7.09 9.18 -0.41
C SER A 61 -6.75 7.85 0.27
N VAL A 62 -5.85 7.85 1.25
CA VAL A 62 -5.46 6.64 1.98
C VAL A 62 -6.54 6.22 2.98
N VAL A 63 -7.20 7.16 3.68
CA VAL A 63 -8.36 6.85 4.53
C VAL A 63 -9.50 6.25 3.71
N PHE A 64 -9.77 6.80 2.53
CA PHE A 64 -10.74 6.23 1.60
C PHE A 64 -10.39 4.80 1.19
N ALA A 65 -9.11 4.51 0.91
CA ALA A 65 -8.64 3.16 0.67
C ALA A 65 -8.94 2.21 1.85
N ALA A 66 -8.67 2.66 3.08
CA ALA A 66 -8.91 1.89 4.29
C ALA A 66 -10.41 1.62 4.53
N VAL A 67 -11.27 2.60 4.22
CA VAL A 67 -12.72 2.45 4.24
C VAL A 67 -13.18 1.38 3.24
N ILE A 68 -12.66 1.37 2.01
CA ILE A 68 -12.99 0.32 1.02
C ILE A 68 -12.56 -1.06 1.53
N VAL A 69 -11.39 -1.17 2.15
CA VAL A 69 -10.93 -2.43 2.77
C VAL A 69 -11.91 -2.88 3.88
N CYS A 70 -12.40 -1.96 4.70
CA CYS A 70 -13.42 -2.26 5.71
C CYS A 70 -14.76 -2.69 5.08
N LEU A 71 -15.19 -2.01 4.00
CA LEU A 71 -16.40 -2.35 3.27
C LEU A 71 -16.33 -3.75 2.65
N LEU A 72 -15.18 -4.14 2.11
CA LEU A 72 -14.94 -5.49 1.61
C LEU A 72 -15.11 -6.58 2.67
N LYS A 73 -14.82 -6.26 3.95
CA LYS A 73 -14.98 -7.19 5.08
C LYS A 73 -16.44 -7.28 5.55
N PHE A 74 -17.23 -6.25 5.28
CA PHE A 74 -18.64 -6.13 5.68
C PHE A 74 -19.62 -6.57 4.59
N SER A 75 -19.28 -6.40 3.32
CA SER A 75 -20.23 -6.55 2.21
C SER A 75 -20.68 -8.00 2.00
N SER A 76 -21.92 -8.15 1.50
CA SER A 76 -22.41 -9.41 0.92
C SER A 76 -21.63 -9.79 -0.35
N GLU A 77 -21.49 -11.09 -0.62
CA GLU A 77 -20.83 -11.69 -1.79
C GLU A 77 -21.16 -11.00 -3.12
N ARG A 78 -22.37 -10.44 -3.24
CA ARG A 78 -22.87 -9.71 -4.41
C ARG A 78 -22.07 -8.43 -4.75
N TYR A 79 -21.56 -7.68 -3.77
CA TYR A 79 -20.89 -6.38 -4.00
C TYR A 79 -19.37 -6.47 -4.14
N HIS A 80 -18.78 -7.63 -3.90
CA HIS A 80 -17.33 -7.80 -3.93
C HIS A 80 -16.68 -7.55 -5.30
N PRO A 81 -17.30 -7.81 -6.47
CA PRO A 81 -16.64 -7.54 -7.75
C PRO A 81 -16.28 -6.06 -7.91
N LEU A 82 -17.22 -5.16 -7.63
CA LEU A 82 -17.00 -3.72 -7.71
C LEU A 82 -15.99 -3.25 -6.66
N LEU A 83 -16.17 -3.66 -5.40
CA LEU A 83 -15.27 -3.27 -4.31
C LEU A 83 -13.83 -3.78 -4.52
N ARG A 84 -13.64 -4.98 -5.10
CA ARG A 84 -12.32 -5.51 -5.46
C ARG A 84 -11.68 -4.69 -6.58
N VAL A 85 -12.45 -4.24 -7.57
CA VAL A 85 -11.95 -3.32 -8.62
C VAL A 85 -11.55 -1.99 -7.99
N LEU A 86 -12.39 -1.42 -7.13
CA LEU A 86 -12.09 -0.18 -6.43
C LEU A 86 -10.82 -0.28 -5.57
N CYS A 87 -10.59 -1.40 -4.86
CA CYS A 87 -9.33 -1.60 -4.13
C CYS A 87 -8.09 -1.53 -5.04
N VAL A 88 -8.14 -2.19 -6.19
CA VAL A 88 -7.03 -2.15 -7.16
C VAL A 88 -6.88 -0.75 -7.75
N ALA A 89 -7.99 -0.08 -8.08
CA ALA A 89 -7.99 1.26 -8.63
C ALA A 89 -7.41 2.29 -7.65
N VAL A 90 -7.76 2.21 -6.36
CA VAL A 90 -7.23 3.13 -5.35
C VAL A 90 -5.74 2.86 -5.08
N LEU A 91 -5.28 1.61 -5.10
CA LEU A 91 -3.84 1.32 -5.06
C LEU A 91 -3.11 1.93 -6.26
N ALA A 92 -3.65 1.73 -7.47
CA ALA A 92 -3.09 2.28 -8.69
C ALA A 92 -3.05 3.82 -8.67
N LEU A 93 -4.14 4.45 -8.21
CA LEU A 93 -4.23 5.90 -8.05
C LEU A 93 -3.21 6.41 -7.02
N ASN A 94 -3.01 5.71 -5.91
CA ASN A 94 -2.06 6.10 -4.87
C ASN A 94 -0.60 6.12 -5.38
N ILE A 95 -0.26 5.16 -6.26
CA ILE A 95 1.04 5.13 -6.95
C ILE A 95 1.11 6.25 -7.98
N PHE A 96 0.07 6.41 -8.81
CA PHE A 96 0.01 7.43 -9.84
C PHE A 96 0.13 8.86 -9.28
N GLU A 97 -0.54 9.18 -8.17
CA GLU A 97 -0.43 10.47 -7.48
C GLU A 97 1.01 10.76 -7.04
N ALA A 98 1.70 9.76 -6.47
CA ALA A 98 3.09 9.92 -6.04
C ALA A 98 4.04 10.05 -7.24
N LEU A 99 3.80 9.32 -8.33
CA LEU A 99 4.55 9.49 -9.59
C LEU A 99 4.44 10.91 -10.13
N ALA A 100 3.21 11.44 -10.23
CA ALA A 100 2.95 12.77 -10.74
C ALA A 100 3.64 13.83 -9.87
N TYR A 101 3.52 13.70 -8.55
CA TYR A 101 4.13 14.63 -7.60
C TYR A 101 5.66 14.57 -7.63
N GLU A 102 6.27 13.39 -7.72
CA GLU A 102 7.72 13.25 -7.79
C GLU A 102 8.32 13.91 -9.04
N ILE A 103 7.67 13.74 -10.19
CA ILE A 103 8.09 14.36 -11.45
C ILE A 103 8.06 15.88 -11.35
N THR A 104 7.03 16.46 -10.70
CA THR A 104 6.90 17.91 -10.55
C THR A 104 7.89 18.50 -9.54
N GLU A 105 8.20 17.78 -8.46
CA GLU A 105 9.04 18.31 -7.38
C GLU A 105 10.54 18.09 -7.58
N THR A 106 10.94 16.97 -8.22
CA THR A 106 12.35 16.55 -8.23
C THR A 106 13.03 16.66 -9.60
N TYR A 107 12.25 16.77 -10.68
CA TYR A 107 12.72 16.69 -12.09
C TYR A 107 13.49 15.40 -12.46
N GLY A 108 13.60 14.44 -11.54
CA GLY A 108 14.20 13.13 -11.76
C GLY A 108 13.19 12.14 -12.33
N TRP A 109 13.67 11.21 -13.17
CA TRP A 109 12.79 10.26 -13.88
C TRP A 109 13.02 8.80 -13.51
N ILE A 110 14.11 8.48 -12.81
CA ILE A 110 14.52 7.09 -12.54
C ILE A 110 13.54 6.42 -11.57
N ASN A 111 13.27 7.04 -10.41
CA ASN A 111 12.34 6.47 -9.45
C ASN A 111 10.87 6.52 -9.94
N PRO A 112 10.39 7.59 -10.62
CA PRO A 112 9.10 7.55 -11.27
C PRO A 112 8.94 6.44 -12.30
N LEU A 113 9.97 6.17 -13.11
CA LEU A 113 9.96 5.05 -14.05
C LEU A 113 9.81 3.70 -13.33
N ALA A 114 10.50 3.52 -12.21
CA ALA A 114 10.35 2.32 -11.37
C ALA A 114 8.90 2.14 -10.88
N GLY A 115 8.26 3.22 -10.41
CA GLY A 115 6.88 3.18 -9.95
C GLY A 115 5.88 2.92 -11.08
N LEU A 116 6.14 3.41 -12.29
CA LEU A 116 5.35 3.05 -13.48
C LEU A 116 5.43 1.54 -13.77
N LEU A 117 6.62 0.94 -13.69
CA LEU A 117 6.77 -0.50 -13.87
C LEU A 117 6.04 -1.29 -12.77
N LEU A 118 6.11 -0.85 -11.52
CA LEU A 118 5.38 -1.45 -10.40
C LEU A 118 3.86 -1.32 -10.57
N LEU A 119 3.38 -0.18 -11.06
CA LEU A 119 1.98 0.06 -11.40
C LEU A 119 1.47 -0.95 -12.44
N LEU A 120 2.26 -1.20 -13.49
CA LEU A 120 1.94 -2.20 -14.51
C LEU A 120 2.03 -3.64 -14.00
N ALA A 121 2.82 -3.89 -12.95
CA ALA A 121 2.97 -5.20 -12.33
C ALA A 121 1.81 -5.57 -11.37
N ILE A 122 0.91 -4.63 -11.04
CA ILE A 122 -0.20 -4.84 -10.10
C ILE A 122 -1.10 -6.00 -10.56
N PRO A 123 -1.40 -6.99 -9.70
CA PRO A 123 -2.36 -8.03 -10.01
C PRO A 123 -3.79 -7.49 -10.24
N GLY A 124 -4.61 -8.19 -11.03
CA GLY A 124 -6.01 -7.79 -11.21
C GLY A 124 -6.87 -8.02 -9.96
N SER A 125 -8.07 -7.46 -9.94
CA SER A 125 -9.04 -7.58 -8.82
C SER A 125 -9.40 -9.02 -8.44
N ARG A 126 -9.24 -9.99 -9.34
CA ARG A 126 -9.42 -11.43 -9.09
C ARG A 126 -8.39 -12.02 -8.12
N ALA A 127 -7.27 -11.35 -7.89
CA ALA A 127 -6.27 -11.76 -6.91
C ALA A 127 -6.67 -11.40 -5.46
N ILE A 128 -7.78 -10.67 -5.27
CA ILE A 128 -8.33 -10.36 -3.95
C ILE A 128 -9.30 -11.48 -3.52
N SER A 129 -9.09 -11.96 -2.31
CA SER A 129 -9.82 -13.03 -1.63
C SER A 129 -9.99 -12.69 -0.14
N PHE A 130 -10.69 -13.54 0.61
CA PHE A 130 -10.96 -13.31 2.03
C PHE A 130 -10.34 -14.38 2.92
N GLY A 131 -9.89 -13.96 4.09
CA GLY A 131 -9.55 -14.87 5.18
C GLY A 131 -10.79 -15.45 5.87
N PRO A 132 -10.60 -16.40 6.82
CA PRO A 132 -11.70 -16.97 7.59
C PRO A 132 -12.57 -15.90 8.25
N GLY A 133 -13.89 -16.02 8.08
CA GLY A 133 -14.87 -15.09 8.64
C GLY A 133 -14.75 -13.65 8.13
N ASN A 134 -14.20 -13.44 6.93
CA ASN A 134 -13.95 -12.12 6.32
C ASN A 134 -13.14 -11.17 7.21
N LYS A 135 -12.36 -11.71 8.15
CA LYS A 135 -11.54 -10.91 9.08
C LYS A 135 -10.38 -10.20 8.40
N PHE A 136 -9.90 -10.74 7.28
CA PHE A 136 -8.77 -10.22 6.52
C PHE A 136 -9.11 -10.15 5.04
N VAL A 137 -8.67 -9.08 4.38
CA VAL A 137 -8.62 -8.95 2.93
C VAL A 137 -7.27 -9.48 2.47
N LYS A 138 -7.30 -10.59 1.74
CA LYS A 138 -6.11 -11.22 1.19
C LYS A 138 -5.93 -10.81 -0.26
N TYR A 139 -4.87 -10.09 -0.57
CA TYR A 139 -4.48 -9.72 -1.91
C TYR A 139 -3.22 -10.48 -2.31
N LYS A 140 -3.33 -11.37 -3.31
CA LYS A 140 -2.21 -12.21 -3.77
C LYS A 140 -1.17 -11.40 -4.55
N MET A 141 -0.36 -10.64 -3.82
CA MET A 141 0.77 -9.88 -4.35
C MET A 141 2.05 -10.73 -4.29
N PRO A 142 2.85 -10.79 -5.37
CA PRO A 142 4.14 -11.47 -5.33
C PRO A 142 5.14 -10.66 -4.49
N TRP A 143 6.15 -11.35 -3.94
CA TRP A 143 7.19 -10.70 -3.13
C TRP A 143 8.00 -9.68 -3.93
N SER A 144 8.20 -9.93 -5.23
CA SER A 144 8.83 -9.00 -6.17
C SER A 144 8.16 -7.63 -6.14
N LEU A 145 6.82 -7.60 -6.21
CA LEU A 145 6.02 -6.39 -6.11
C LEU A 145 6.03 -5.80 -4.70
N ILE A 146 5.90 -6.61 -3.65
CA ILE A 146 5.89 -6.10 -2.26
C ILE A 146 7.20 -5.40 -1.91
N VAL A 147 8.34 -6.05 -2.16
CA VAL A 147 9.67 -5.50 -1.87
C VAL A 147 9.96 -4.32 -2.77
N GLY A 148 9.72 -4.46 -4.08
CA GLY A 148 9.93 -3.37 -5.03
C GLY A 148 9.09 -2.15 -4.71
N TYR A 149 7.82 -2.34 -4.34
CA TYR A 149 6.94 -1.26 -3.93
C TYR A 149 7.42 -0.57 -2.65
N SER A 150 7.85 -1.33 -1.64
CA SER A 150 8.41 -0.76 -0.43
C SER A 150 9.70 0.04 -0.68
N ILE A 151 10.59 -0.43 -1.54
CA ILE A 151 11.82 0.30 -1.89
C ILE A 151 11.49 1.57 -2.67
N TRP A 152 10.61 1.47 -3.66
CA TRP A 152 10.16 2.61 -4.47
C TRP A 152 9.52 3.70 -3.62
N ASP A 153 8.62 3.32 -2.71
CA ASP A 153 7.90 4.27 -1.85
C ASP A 153 8.86 4.93 -0.85
N MET A 154 9.83 4.18 -0.30
CA MET A 154 10.85 4.75 0.57
C MET A 154 11.75 5.73 -0.20
N THR A 155 12.10 5.40 -1.45
CA THR A 155 12.90 6.28 -2.32
C THR A 155 12.16 7.56 -2.65
N TYR A 156 10.86 7.46 -2.97
CA TYR A 156 9.97 8.59 -3.19
C TYR A 156 9.95 9.50 -1.95
N ILE A 157 9.70 8.96 -0.76
CA ILE A 157 9.64 9.74 0.47
C ILE A 157 10.99 10.43 0.74
N TYR A 158 12.09 9.70 0.65
CA TYR A 158 13.42 10.26 0.90
C TYR A 158 13.77 11.40 -0.05
N THR A 159 13.46 11.24 -1.34
CA THR A 159 13.80 12.21 -2.38
C THR A 159 12.90 13.44 -2.34
N VAL A 160 11.59 13.23 -2.36
CA VAL A 160 10.60 14.31 -2.44
C VAL A 160 10.55 15.15 -1.18
N THR A 161 10.70 14.52 -0.01
CA THR A 161 10.70 15.26 1.27
C THR A 161 12.10 15.68 1.70
N GLN A 162 13.13 15.44 0.86
CA GLN A 162 14.54 15.71 1.20
C GLN A 162 14.91 15.17 2.59
N GLY A 163 14.45 13.96 2.90
CA GLY A 163 14.69 13.27 4.16
C GLY A 163 13.82 13.69 5.36
N ASP A 164 12.98 14.72 5.25
CA ASP A 164 12.18 15.25 6.37
C ASP A 164 11.13 14.26 6.88
N SER A 165 10.54 13.45 6.00
CA SER A 165 9.52 12.45 6.37
C SER A 165 10.03 11.01 6.28
N ALA A 166 11.34 10.80 6.09
CA ALA A 166 11.90 9.49 5.82
C ALA A 166 11.67 8.50 6.97
N ILE A 167 11.68 8.95 8.23
CA ILE A 167 11.39 8.08 9.38
C ILE A 167 9.93 7.64 9.41
N PHE A 168 8.97 8.54 9.15
CA PHE A 168 7.57 8.16 9.04
C PHE A 168 7.34 7.16 7.91
N GLY A 169 8.00 7.36 6.77
CA GLY A 169 8.02 6.41 5.65
C GLY A 169 8.58 5.05 6.06
N ALA A 170 9.73 5.03 6.73
CA ALA A 170 10.37 3.82 7.21
C ALA A 170 9.51 3.06 8.22
N ILE A 171 8.83 3.75 9.14
CA ILE A 171 7.92 3.12 10.11
C ILE A 171 6.70 2.54 9.39
N HIS A 172 6.06 3.31 8.52
CA HIS A 172 4.92 2.86 7.71
C HIS A 172 5.24 1.55 6.96
N LEU A 173 6.33 1.56 6.20
CA LEU A 173 6.75 0.45 5.34
C LEU A 173 7.31 -0.72 6.15
N GLY A 174 8.13 -0.42 7.16
CA GLY A 174 8.74 -1.40 8.04
C GLY A 174 7.70 -2.20 8.83
N LEU A 175 6.69 -1.53 9.40
CA LEU A 175 5.60 -2.21 10.10
C LEU A 175 4.76 -3.07 9.15
N ALA A 176 4.47 -2.58 7.94
CA ALA A 176 3.76 -3.36 6.94
C ALA A 176 4.51 -4.63 6.57
N LEU A 177 5.82 -4.55 6.31
CA LEU A 177 6.66 -5.71 6.01
C LEU A 177 6.78 -6.66 7.20
N LEU A 178 6.99 -6.12 8.41
CA LEU A 178 7.15 -6.92 9.62
C LEU A 178 5.90 -7.76 9.92
N PHE A 179 4.72 -7.14 9.92
CA PHE A 179 3.47 -7.85 10.20
C PHE A 179 3.08 -8.85 9.11
N THR A 180 3.59 -8.70 7.91
CA THR A 180 3.21 -9.54 6.76
C THR A 180 4.30 -10.50 6.32
N TRP A 181 5.44 -10.52 7.01
CA TRP A 181 6.56 -11.42 6.72
C TRP A 181 6.13 -12.88 6.57
N ARG A 182 5.26 -13.36 7.46
CA ARG A 182 4.72 -14.73 7.41
C ARG A 182 3.48 -14.86 6.52
N TYR A 183 2.75 -13.78 6.32
CA TYR A 183 1.46 -13.75 5.63
C TYR A 183 1.42 -12.61 4.62
N LYS A 184 2.20 -12.73 3.55
CA LYS A 184 2.31 -11.66 2.54
C LYS A 184 0.97 -11.26 1.90
N ASP A 185 0.01 -12.18 1.86
CA ASP A 185 -1.30 -11.92 1.24
C ASP A 185 -2.09 -10.82 1.98
N ILE A 186 -1.78 -10.53 3.25
CA ILE A 186 -2.42 -9.41 3.98
C ILE A 186 -1.63 -8.11 3.87
N TYR A 187 -0.51 -8.07 3.14
CA TYR A 187 0.36 -6.89 3.00
C TYR A 187 -0.42 -5.65 2.61
N PHE A 188 -1.33 -5.75 1.65
CA PHE A 188 -2.13 -4.61 1.20
C PHE A 188 -3.01 -4.03 2.32
N GLU A 189 -3.75 -4.86 3.06
CA GLU A 189 -4.59 -4.41 4.17
C GLU A 189 -3.74 -3.74 5.26
N VAL A 190 -2.64 -4.39 5.66
CA VAL A 190 -1.75 -3.84 6.69
C VAL A 190 -1.14 -2.53 6.23
N ARG A 191 -0.63 -2.46 4.99
CA ARG A 191 -0.01 -1.26 4.43
C ARG A 191 -1.01 -0.10 4.37
N VAL A 192 -2.23 -0.34 3.89
CA VAL A 192 -3.27 0.69 3.84
C VAL A 192 -3.55 1.22 5.24
N PHE A 193 -3.72 0.32 6.22
CA PHE A 193 -3.94 0.71 7.61
C PHE A 193 -2.77 1.51 8.19
N THR A 194 -1.53 1.02 8.09
CA THR A 194 -0.38 1.72 8.67
C THR A 194 -0.16 3.06 7.99
N LEU A 195 -0.37 3.17 6.68
CA LEU A 195 -0.29 4.44 5.97
C LEU A 195 -1.37 5.41 6.44
N SER A 196 -2.63 4.97 6.63
CA SER A 196 -3.71 5.84 7.13
C SER A 196 -3.34 6.43 8.49
N VAL A 197 -2.89 5.58 9.43
CA VAL A 197 -2.52 6.02 10.78
C VAL A 197 -1.32 6.97 10.72
N ILE A 198 -0.27 6.62 9.96
CA ILE A 198 0.92 7.45 9.85
C ILE A 198 0.61 8.78 9.19
N MET A 199 -0.24 8.84 8.16
CA MET A 199 -0.64 10.10 7.53
C MET A 199 -1.48 10.98 8.47
N ILE A 200 -2.39 10.39 9.26
CA ILE A 200 -3.14 11.14 10.28
C ILE A 200 -2.19 11.69 11.35
N LEU A 201 -1.27 10.86 11.87
CA LEU A 201 -0.27 11.29 12.85
C LEU A 201 0.64 12.38 12.28
N ARG A 202 1.00 12.26 11.00
CA ARG A 202 1.85 13.23 10.29
C ARG A 202 1.23 14.63 10.29
N MET A 203 -0.07 14.73 10.01
CA MET A 203 -0.81 16.01 10.06
C MET A 203 -0.82 16.65 11.45
N TYR A 204 -0.71 15.87 12.52
CA TYR A 204 -0.52 16.41 13.86
C TYR A 204 0.92 16.84 14.12
N SER A 205 1.88 16.04 13.66
CA SER A 205 3.30 16.37 13.83
C SER A 205 3.73 17.58 13.04
N ASP A 206 3.06 17.95 11.93
CA ASP A 206 3.39 19.16 11.14
C ASP A 206 3.31 20.42 12.01
N ASN A 207 2.57 20.34 13.12
CA ASN A 207 2.31 21.42 14.06
C ASN A 207 3.12 21.29 15.36
N LEU A 208 3.95 20.26 15.49
CA LEU A 208 4.80 20.00 16.66
C LEU A 208 6.26 20.01 16.20
N SER A 209 7.20 20.46 17.02
CA SER A 209 8.67 20.41 16.76
C SER A 209 9.25 18.98 16.61
N PHE A 210 8.37 18.01 16.44
CA PHE A 210 8.59 16.58 16.22
C PHE A 210 9.33 16.28 14.91
N TYR A 211 9.17 17.13 13.89
CA TYR A 211 9.82 16.97 12.59
C TYR A 211 11.34 17.10 12.63
N GLU A 212 11.86 18.07 13.40
CA GLU A 212 13.30 18.28 13.49
C GLU A 212 14.02 17.09 14.12
N LEU A 213 13.34 16.37 15.02
CA LEU A 213 13.90 15.20 15.69
C LEU A 213 13.98 13.97 14.79
N ALA A 214 13.25 13.93 13.66
CA ALA A 214 13.09 12.76 12.81
C ALA A 214 13.64 12.92 11.39
N LYS A 215 14.37 14.01 11.11
CA LYS A 215 14.97 14.28 9.80
C LYS A 215 16.18 13.38 9.55
N ILE A 216 16.21 12.73 8.39
CA ILE A 216 17.41 12.05 7.89
C ILE A 216 18.14 13.03 6.96
N PRO A 217 19.46 13.24 7.10
CA PRO A 217 20.20 14.09 6.18
C PRO A 217 20.01 13.67 4.73
N TYR A 218 19.62 14.62 3.89
CA TYR A 218 19.49 14.39 2.46
C TYR A 218 20.87 14.30 1.80
N ASN A 219 21.03 13.31 0.92
CA ASN A 219 22.21 13.12 0.11
C ASN A 219 21.77 12.66 -1.28
N GLU A 220 22.14 13.44 -2.29
CA GLU A 220 21.76 13.20 -3.68
C GLU A 220 22.29 11.86 -4.21
N ASN A 221 23.51 11.47 -3.83
CA ASN A 221 24.07 10.17 -4.24
C ASN A 221 23.31 9.00 -3.62
N ILE A 222 22.84 9.15 -2.36
CA ILE A 222 21.99 8.14 -1.72
C ILE A 222 20.64 8.07 -2.43
N SER A 223 20.00 9.21 -2.71
CA SER A 223 18.73 9.27 -3.44
C SER A 223 18.86 8.61 -4.82
N PHE A 224 19.89 8.96 -5.58
CA PHE A 224 20.18 8.36 -6.89
C PHE A 224 20.42 6.85 -6.80
N GLY A 225 21.23 6.40 -5.84
CA GLY A 225 21.47 4.97 -5.61
C GLY A 225 20.19 4.20 -5.25
N MET A 226 19.35 4.77 -4.39
CA MET A 226 18.04 4.20 -4.05
C MET A 226 17.11 4.15 -5.28
N ALA A 227 17.12 5.18 -6.13
CA ALA A 227 16.35 5.20 -7.37
C ALA A 227 16.77 4.10 -8.35
N LEU A 228 18.08 3.84 -8.49
CA LEU A 228 18.58 2.74 -9.32
C LEU A 228 18.15 1.37 -8.78
N ILE A 229 18.23 1.17 -7.47
CA ILE A 229 17.77 -0.07 -6.82
C ILE A 229 16.26 -0.25 -7.04
N SER A 230 15.49 0.82 -6.81
CA SER A 230 14.04 0.87 -7.05
C SER A 230 13.70 0.47 -8.49
N LEU A 231 14.41 1.02 -9.48
CA LEU A 231 14.24 0.67 -10.89
C LEU A 231 14.53 -0.81 -11.17
N GLY A 232 15.63 -1.35 -10.62
CA GLY A 232 15.96 -2.77 -10.75
C GLY A 232 14.84 -3.68 -10.23
N PHE A 233 14.23 -3.33 -9.09
CA PHE A 233 13.08 -4.05 -8.57
C PHE A 233 11.81 -3.86 -9.40
N GLY A 234 11.58 -2.68 -9.97
CA GLY A 234 10.48 -2.44 -10.90
C GLY A 234 10.55 -3.36 -12.14
N ILE A 235 11.74 -3.47 -12.74
CA ILE A 235 12.02 -4.38 -13.86
C ILE A 235 11.79 -5.84 -13.44
N TYR A 236 12.27 -6.22 -12.26
CA TYR A 236 12.08 -7.58 -11.75
C TYR A 236 10.60 -7.91 -11.52
N ALA A 237 9.83 -6.98 -10.94
CA ALA A 237 8.41 -7.15 -10.67
C ALA A 237 7.58 -7.33 -11.95
N ILE A 238 7.85 -6.54 -12.99
CA ILE A 238 7.14 -6.70 -14.27
C ILE A 238 7.51 -8.01 -14.95
N PHE A 239 8.78 -8.43 -14.89
CA PHE A 239 9.22 -9.70 -15.45
C PHE A 239 8.54 -10.90 -14.75
N ASP A 240 8.53 -10.91 -13.41
CA ASP A 240 7.84 -11.92 -12.61
C ASP A 240 6.33 -11.97 -12.91
N ARG A 241 5.71 -10.80 -13.11
CA ARG A 241 4.31 -10.69 -13.53
C ARG A 241 4.08 -11.31 -14.91
N SER A 242 4.92 -11.00 -15.90
CA SER A 242 4.82 -11.57 -17.24
C SER A 242 4.96 -13.09 -17.24
N LEU A 243 5.90 -13.63 -16.46
CA LEU A 243 6.06 -15.09 -16.30
C LEU A 243 4.82 -15.72 -15.66
N SER A 244 4.26 -15.09 -14.63
CA SER A 244 3.05 -15.56 -13.94
C SER A 244 1.84 -15.62 -14.88
N LEU A 245 1.65 -14.58 -15.70
CA LEU A 245 0.58 -14.54 -16.70
C LEU A 245 0.75 -15.62 -17.77
N ARG A 246 1.98 -15.83 -18.25
CA ARG A 246 2.29 -16.88 -19.23
C ARG A 246 1.97 -18.28 -18.68
N ARG A 247 2.35 -18.57 -17.43
CA ARG A 247 2.03 -19.86 -16.79
C ARG A 247 0.53 -20.06 -16.64
N TYR A 248 -0.20 -19.02 -16.25
CA TYR A 248 -1.65 -19.06 -16.15
C TYR A 248 -2.30 -19.40 -17.50
N TRP A 249 -1.90 -18.71 -18.58
CA TRP A 249 -2.42 -18.93 -19.93
C TRP A 249 -2.14 -20.35 -20.46
N ILE A 250 -0.93 -20.88 -20.24
CA ILE A 250 -0.62 -22.28 -20.60
C ILE A 250 -1.51 -23.25 -19.81
N SER A 251 -1.75 -22.98 -18.52
CA SER A 251 -2.59 -23.83 -17.68
C SER A 251 -4.08 -23.81 -18.02
N SER A 252 -4.58 -22.69 -18.56
CA SER A 252 -5.97 -22.57 -19.01
C SER A 252 -6.16 -23.31 -20.33
N ARG A 253 -5.23 -23.15 -21.27
CA ARG A 253 -5.28 -23.86 -22.57
C ARG A 253 -5.27 -25.38 -22.41
N ARG A 254 -4.38 -25.92 -21.57
CA ARG A 254 -4.36 -27.36 -21.24
C ARG A 254 -5.65 -27.86 -20.58
N ARG A 255 -6.40 -27.00 -19.89
CA ARG A 255 -7.70 -27.38 -19.29
C ARG A 255 -8.79 -27.44 -20.36
N GLU A 256 -8.83 -26.46 -21.25
CA GLU A 256 -9.74 -26.45 -22.40
C GLU A 256 -9.52 -27.68 -23.30
N ASP A 257 -8.27 -28.00 -23.63
CA ASP A 257 -7.93 -29.17 -24.44
C ASP A 257 -8.40 -30.49 -23.80
N ARG A 258 -8.28 -30.62 -22.47
CA ARG A 258 -8.78 -31.80 -21.74
C ARG A 258 -10.31 -31.87 -21.72
N CYS A 259 -11.00 -30.75 -21.56
CA CYS A 259 -12.47 -30.73 -21.61
C CYS A 259 -12.99 -31.09 -22.99
N ILE A 260 -12.34 -30.60 -24.06
CA ILE A 260 -12.68 -30.94 -25.44
C ILE A 260 -12.38 -32.42 -25.73
N GLY A 261 -11.24 -32.93 -25.26
CA GLY A 261 -10.89 -34.35 -25.39
C GLY A 261 -11.87 -35.28 -24.66
N ALA A 262 -12.27 -34.92 -23.43
CA ALA A 262 -13.25 -35.68 -22.66
C ALA A 262 -14.66 -35.67 -23.29
N ALA A 263 -15.07 -34.55 -23.89
CA ALA A 263 -16.35 -34.46 -24.60
C ALA A 263 -16.40 -35.27 -25.91
N LYS A 264 -15.25 -35.68 -26.45
CA LYS A 264 -15.12 -36.49 -27.68
C LYS A 264 -15.00 -37.99 -27.42
N LEU A 265 -14.95 -38.44 -26.17
CA LEU A 265 -15.03 -39.87 -25.87
C LEU A 265 -16.47 -40.32 -26.17
N PRO A 266 -16.68 -41.17 -27.20
CA PRO A 266 -18.02 -41.68 -27.48
C PRO A 266 -18.51 -42.46 -26.26
N ALA A 267 -19.80 -42.33 -25.97
CA ALA A 267 -20.51 -43.22 -25.05
C ALA A 267 -20.49 -44.64 -25.63
N GLN A 268 -19.34 -45.31 -25.54
CA GLN A 268 -19.17 -46.72 -25.88
C GLN A 268 -19.38 -47.50 -24.59
N GLY A 269 -20.64 -47.83 -24.32
CA GLY A 269 -21.03 -48.56 -23.14
C GLY A 269 -22.55 -48.58 -22.93
N GLU A 270 -23.31 -48.92 -23.97
CA GLU A 270 -24.63 -49.58 -23.86
C GLU A 270 -24.68 -50.72 -24.87
#